data_AF-A0A3C1AZM9-F1
#
_entry.id   AF-A0A3C1AZM9-F1
#
_cell.length_a   1.000
_cell.length_b   1.000
_cell.length_c   1.000
_cell.angle_alpha   90.00
_cell.angle_beta   90.00
_cell.angle_gamma   90.00
#
_symmetry.space_group_name_H-M   'P 1'
#
loop_
_entity.id
_entity.type
_entity.pdbx_description
1 polymer ?
#
loop_
_entity_poly.entity_id
_entity_poly.type
_entity_poly.pdbx_seq_one_letter_code
_entity_poly.pdbx_strand_id
1 'polypeptide(L)'
;LYNHVDNVDQIGIEIGKIAIERLNVQVAAACRDSKDPAEILMQIAIAHRRFAHDNPELYQVILNLPSMQGKSLVRTFLDPMQTALLPFISDEQTRISALRAYRSMIHGFVSLEANGYFEFSGLSIDVSYQMMIRSFIESIKESDR
;
A
#
# COMPACT_ATOMS: atom_id res chain seq x y z
N LEU A 1 2.52 -35.04 -5.04
CA LEU A 1 1.77 -33.80 -5.37
C LEU A 1 1.73 -32.82 -4.20
N TYR A 2 1.57 -33.26 -2.94
CA TYR A 2 1.61 -32.37 -1.77
C TYR A 2 2.94 -31.63 -1.54
N ASN A 3 4.10 -32.31 -1.64
CA ASN A 3 5.42 -31.70 -1.40
C ASN A 3 5.79 -30.54 -2.36
N HIS A 4 5.11 -30.41 -3.50
CA HIS A 4 5.41 -29.33 -4.46
C HIS A 4 4.66 -28.03 -4.13
N VAL A 5 3.46 -28.13 -3.55
CA VAL A 5 2.65 -26.95 -3.19
C VAL A 5 3.27 -26.24 -2.00
N ASP A 6 3.67 -26.99 -0.96
CA ASP A 6 4.36 -26.44 0.21
C ASP A 6 5.68 -25.74 -0.17
N ASN A 7 6.39 -26.26 -1.17
CA ASN A 7 7.65 -25.68 -1.64
C ASN A 7 7.43 -24.39 -2.46
N VAL A 8 6.37 -24.33 -3.27
CA VAL A 8 6.02 -23.12 -4.03
C VAL A 8 5.56 -22.00 -3.10
N ASP A 9 4.73 -22.31 -2.10
CA ASP A 9 4.30 -21.34 -1.09
C ASP A 9 5.50 -20.84 -0.27
N GLN A 10 6.41 -21.73 0.12
CA GLN A 10 7.63 -21.33 0.84
C GLN A 10 8.52 -20.40 0.01
N ILE A 11 8.69 -20.68 -1.28
CA ILE A 11 9.43 -19.80 -2.20
C ILE A 11 8.71 -18.44 -2.30
N GLY A 12 7.38 -18.44 -2.45
CA GLY A 12 6.58 -17.23 -2.49
C GLY A 12 6.69 -16.37 -1.23
N ILE A 13 6.77 -17.01 -0.05
CA ILE A 13 7.02 -16.34 1.24
C ILE A 13 8.39 -15.66 1.24
N GLU A 14 9.45 -16.33 0.80
CA GLU A 14 10.81 -15.74 0.77
C GLU A 14 10.90 -14.59 -0.24
N ILE A 15 10.29 -14.72 -1.42
CA ILE A 15 10.19 -13.62 -2.38
C ILE A 15 9.38 -12.46 -1.79
N GLY A 16 8.29 -12.76 -1.08
CA GLY A 16 7.46 -11.76 -0.42
C GLY A 16 8.22 -10.97 0.65
N LYS A 17 9.13 -11.60 1.41
CA LYS A 17 10.03 -10.88 2.33
C LYS A 17 10.87 -9.86 1.60
N ILE A 18 11.53 -10.28 0.52
CA ILE A 18 12.40 -9.40 -0.28
C ILE A 18 11.57 -8.26 -0.89
N ALA A 19 10.37 -8.56 -1.38
CA ALA A 19 9.46 -7.57 -1.96
C ALA A 19 9.04 -6.51 -0.92
N ILE A 20 8.64 -6.94 0.28
CA ILE A 20 8.27 -6.03 1.38
C ILE A 20 9.46 -5.19 1.84
N GLU A 21 10.65 -5.79 1.98
CA GLU A 21 11.86 -5.07 2.36
C GLU A 21 12.19 -3.96 1.36
N ARG A 22 12.14 -4.26 0.06
CA ARG A 22 12.37 -3.28 -1.01
C ARG A 22 11.36 -2.14 -0.97
N LEU A 23 10.07 -2.47 -0.84
CA LEU A 23 9.01 -1.48 -0.70
C LEU A 23 9.22 -0.60 0.54
N ASN A 24 9.57 -1.19 1.68
CA ASN A 24 9.80 -0.45 2.92
C ASN A 24 11.00 0.49 2.82
N VAL A 25 12.08 0.09 2.13
CA VAL A 25 13.21 0.98 1.84
C VAL A 25 12.76 2.18 0.99
N GLN A 26 11.94 1.95 -0.04
CA GLN A 26 11.42 3.01 -0.89
C GLN A 26 10.49 3.97 -0.13
N VAL A 27 9.58 3.43 0.70
CA VAL A 27 8.70 4.20 1.57
C VAL A 27 9.50 5.04 2.57
N ALA A 28 10.48 4.44 3.25
CA ALA A 28 11.32 5.12 4.23
C ALA A 28 12.13 6.25 3.59
N ALA A 29 12.65 6.03 2.37
CA ALA A 29 13.33 7.08 1.61
C ALA A 29 12.39 8.23 1.24
N ALA A 30 11.17 7.93 0.79
CA ALA A 30 10.17 8.93 0.40
C ALA A 30 9.67 9.78 1.59
N CYS A 31 9.63 9.20 2.80
CA CYS A 31 9.12 9.88 4.00
C CYS A 31 10.21 10.60 4.82
N ARG A 32 11.50 10.43 4.48
CA ARG A 32 12.65 10.82 5.32
C ARG A 32 12.61 12.27 5.82
N ASP A 33 12.19 13.19 4.96
CA ASP A 33 12.30 14.63 5.21
C ASP A 33 11.01 15.26 5.74
N SER A 34 9.94 14.48 5.92
CA SER A 34 8.65 14.98 6.41
C SER A 34 8.35 14.51 7.83
N LYS A 35 7.82 15.43 8.64
CA LYS A 35 7.23 15.14 9.95
C LYS A 35 5.71 15.34 9.98
N ASP A 36 5.12 15.85 8.88
CA ASP A 36 3.68 16.02 8.78
C ASP A 36 3.02 14.66 8.48
N PRO A 37 2.16 14.12 9.36
CA PRO A 37 1.48 12.85 9.13
C PRO A 37 0.70 12.81 7.81
N ALA A 38 0.17 13.95 7.34
CA ALA A 38 -0.60 14.02 6.09
C ALA A 38 0.33 13.84 4.89
N GLU A 39 1.47 14.51 4.91
CA GLU A 39 2.48 14.36 3.87
C GLU A 39 3.09 12.96 3.89
N ILE A 40 3.30 12.36 5.06
CA ILE A 40 3.75 10.96 5.19
C ILE A 40 2.75 10.01 4.51
N LEU A 41 1.44 10.16 4.76
CA LEU A 41 0.42 9.36 4.05
C LEU A 41 0.42 9.62 2.54
N MET A 42 0.67 10.84 2.08
CA MET A 42 0.80 11.10 0.65
C MET A 42 2.01 10.36 0.05
N GLN A 43 3.18 10.46 0.70
CA GLN A 43 4.42 9.83 0.24
C GLN A 43 4.35 8.30 0.27
N ILE A 44 3.71 7.71 1.28
CA ILE A 44 3.45 6.26 1.32
C ILE A 44 2.64 5.83 0.09
N ALA A 45 1.55 6.53 -0.25
CA ALA A 45 0.73 6.19 -1.40
C ALA A 45 1.53 6.26 -2.70
N ILE A 46 2.24 7.37 -2.93
CA ILE A 46 3.09 7.57 -4.10
C ILE A 46 4.15 6.47 -4.21
N ALA A 47 4.83 6.13 -3.12
CA ALA A 47 5.82 5.06 -3.10
C ALA A 47 5.21 3.69 -3.41
N HIS A 48 4.02 3.39 -2.91
CA HIS A 48 3.32 2.13 -3.23
C HIS A 48 2.94 2.04 -4.71
N ARG A 49 2.37 3.11 -5.29
CA ARG A 49 2.04 3.15 -6.71
C ARG A 49 3.29 2.99 -7.58
N ARG A 50 4.37 3.71 -7.26
CA ARG A 50 5.66 3.56 -7.96
C ARG A 50 6.20 2.14 -7.86
N PHE A 51 6.23 1.57 -6.66
CA PHE A 51 6.71 0.19 -6.46
C PHE A 51 5.91 -0.81 -7.30
N ALA A 52 4.58 -0.66 -7.37
CA ALA A 52 3.73 -1.53 -8.16
C ALA A 52 3.98 -1.43 -9.66
N HIS A 53 4.25 -0.23 -10.18
CA HIS A 53 4.63 -0.01 -11.58
C HIS A 53 6.03 -0.53 -11.90
N ASP A 54 6.99 -0.26 -11.02
CA ASP A 54 8.40 -0.63 -11.22
C ASP A 54 8.66 -2.13 -11.00
N ASN A 55 7.79 -2.80 -10.22
CA ASN A 55 7.97 -4.19 -9.82
C ASN A 55 6.63 -4.97 -9.78
N PRO A 56 5.90 -5.11 -10.90
CA PRO A 56 4.55 -5.66 -10.91
C PRO A 56 4.47 -7.09 -10.38
N GLU A 57 5.47 -7.95 -10.66
CA GLU A 57 5.50 -9.33 -10.16
C GLU A 57 5.75 -9.39 -8.66
N LEU A 58 6.64 -8.54 -8.13
CA LEU A 58 6.89 -8.47 -6.69
C LEU A 58 5.67 -7.92 -5.95
N TYR A 59 5.00 -6.93 -6.52
CA TYR A 59 3.76 -6.41 -5.98
C TYR A 59 2.66 -7.47 -5.94
N GLN A 60 2.53 -8.29 -6.99
CA GLN A 60 1.60 -9.40 -7.02
C GLN A 60 1.90 -10.46 -5.95
N VAL A 61 3.19 -10.76 -5.71
CA VAL A 61 3.60 -11.67 -4.62
C VAL A 61 3.16 -11.12 -3.26
N ILE A 62 3.35 -9.83 -3.00
CA ILE A 62 2.89 -9.18 -1.75
C ILE A 62 1.37 -9.35 -1.58
N LEU A 63 0.59 -9.14 -2.63
CA LEU A 63 -0.87 -9.27 -2.59
C LEU A 63 -1.33 -10.71 -2.31
N ASN A 64 -0.52 -11.70 -2.71
CA ASN A 64 -0.81 -13.13 -2.52
C ASN A 64 -0.30 -13.69 -1.17
N LEU A 65 0.42 -12.91 -0.36
CA LEU A 65 0.92 -13.36 0.96
C LEU A 65 -0.15 -13.94 1.91
N PRO A 66 -1.38 -13.38 1.98
CA PRO A 66 -2.42 -13.95 2.82
C PRO A 66 -2.80 -15.40 2.47
N SER A 67 -2.78 -15.77 1.18
CA SER A 67 -3.08 -17.14 0.75
C SER A 67 -1.92 -18.10 1.01
N MET A 68 -0.68 -17.59 1.05
CA MET A 68 0.53 -18.36 1.37
C MET A 68 0.79 -18.47 2.89
N GLN A 69 -0.21 -18.27 3.75
CA GLN A 69 -0.09 -18.30 5.22
C GLN A 69 0.90 -17.29 5.85
N GLY A 70 1.31 -16.23 5.13
CA GLY A 70 2.31 -15.24 5.54
C GLY A 70 1.84 -14.17 6.55
N LYS A 71 1.20 -14.54 7.67
CA LYS A 71 0.58 -13.57 8.61
C LYS A 71 1.53 -12.51 9.16
N SER A 72 2.77 -12.88 9.54
CA SER A 72 3.77 -11.95 10.05
C SER A 72 4.23 -10.95 8.98
N LEU A 73 4.39 -11.42 7.74
CA LEU A 73 4.75 -10.58 6.60
C LEU A 73 3.65 -9.61 6.22
N VAL A 74 2.39 -10.07 6.25
CA VAL A 74 1.23 -9.20 6.06
C VAL A 74 1.25 -8.07 7.09
N ARG A 75 1.60 -8.34 8.35
CA ARG A 75 1.75 -7.28 9.36
C ARG A 75 2.87 -6.30 8.99
N THR A 76 4.06 -6.78 8.66
CA THR A 76 5.20 -5.93 8.27
C THR A 76 4.90 -5.05 7.07
N PHE A 77 4.10 -5.53 6.11
CA PHE A 77 3.63 -4.75 4.97
C PHE A 77 2.64 -3.65 5.38
N LEU A 78 1.77 -3.92 6.34
CA LEU A 78 0.74 -2.96 6.79
C LEU A 78 1.26 -1.93 7.79
N ASP A 79 2.31 -2.26 8.55
CA ASP A 79 2.83 -1.46 9.67
C ASP A 79 3.10 0.02 9.28
N PRO A 80 3.78 0.36 8.16
CA PRO A 80 4.02 1.76 7.80
C PRO A 80 2.74 2.58 7.62
N MET A 81 1.73 2.01 6.96
CA MET A 81 0.43 2.67 6.77
C MET A 81 -0.31 2.82 8.10
N GLN A 82 -0.28 1.78 8.93
CA GLN A 82 -0.93 1.81 10.24
C GLN A 82 -0.30 2.86 11.16
N THR A 83 1.04 2.96 11.17
CA THR A 83 1.76 4.00 11.92
C THR A 83 1.44 5.39 11.42
N ALA A 84 1.34 5.60 10.11
CA ALA A 84 1.02 6.91 9.53
C ALA A 84 -0.43 7.35 9.80
N LEU A 85 -1.35 6.40 10.01
CA LEU A 85 -2.74 6.68 10.38
C LEU A 85 -2.93 7.00 11.88
N LEU A 86 -2.00 6.58 12.74
CA LEU A 86 -2.13 6.71 14.20
C LEU A 86 -2.33 8.17 14.69
N PRO A 87 -1.66 9.20 14.12
CA PRO A 87 -1.86 10.59 14.53
C PRO A 87 -3.24 11.15 14.20
N PHE A 88 -4.02 10.47 13.35
CA PHE A 88 -5.34 10.91 12.89
C PHE A 88 -6.50 10.10 13.46
N ILE A 89 -6.22 8.93 14.02
CA ILE A 89 -7.25 7.98 14.45
C ILE A 89 -6.70 7.15 15.62
N SER A 90 -7.05 7.57 16.83
CA SER A 90 -6.64 6.87 18.06
C SER A 90 -7.41 5.55 18.27
N ASP A 91 -8.70 5.53 17.92
CA ASP A 91 -9.55 4.34 18.00
C ASP A 91 -9.08 3.23 17.05
N GLU A 92 -8.88 2.04 17.58
CA GLU A 92 -8.32 0.91 16.83
C GLU A 92 -9.26 0.42 15.72
N GLN A 93 -10.56 0.33 16.00
CA GLN A 93 -11.53 -0.21 15.05
C GLN A 93 -11.70 0.72 13.84
N THR A 94 -11.76 2.03 14.10
CA THR A 94 -11.79 3.08 13.08
C THR A 94 -10.49 3.07 12.28
N ARG A 95 -9.33 2.94 12.93
CA ARG A 95 -8.03 2.91 12.25
C ARG A 95 -7.88 1.68 11.35
N ILE A 96 -8.33 0.50 11.78
CA ILE A 96 -8.37 -0.71 10.94
C ILE A 96 -9.25 -0.47 9.70
N SER A 97 -10.39 0.18 9.88
CA SER A 97 -11.31 0.49 8.78
C SER A 97 -10.69 1.49 7.79
N ALA A 98 -10.03 2.54 8.30
CA ALA A 98 -9.29 3.51 7.49
C ALA A 98 -8.11 2.87 6.75
N LEU A 99 -7.34 1.99 7.40
CA LEU A 99 -6.26 1.23 6.76
C LEU A 99 -6.77 0.37 5.60
N ARG A 100 -7.92 -0.29 5.77
CA ARG A 100 -8.57 -1.05 4.70
C ARG A 100 -8.97 -0.14 3.54
N ALA A 101 -9.61 1.00 3.83
CA ALA A 101 -10.01 1.96 2.80
C ALA A 101 -8.80 2.50 2.01
N TYR A 102 -7.77 2.96 2.73
CA TYR A 102 -6.53 3.50 2.17
C TYR A 102 -5.80 2.50 1.27
N ARG A 103 -5.64 1.26 1.74
CA ARG A 103 -5.01 0.22 0.91
C ARG A 103 -5.85 -0.14 -0.31
N SER A 104 -7.17 -0.24 -0.14
CA SER A 104 -8.09 -0.57 -1.23
C SER A 104 -8.07 0.49 -2.33
N MET A 105 -8.06 1.78 -1.99
CA MET A 105 -7.99 2.84 -3.00
C MET A 105 -6.66 2.85 -3.76
N ILE A 106 -5.53 2.64 -3.06
CA ILE A 106 -4.22 2.55 -3.70
C ILE A 106 -4.19 1.38 -4.67
N HIS A 107 -4.54 0.18 -4.18
CA HIS A 107 -4.51 -1.03 -4.98
C HIS A 107 -5.50 -0.96 -6.16
N GLY A 108 -6.72 -0.47 -5.92
CA GLY A 108 -7.75 -0.32 -6.95
C GLY A 108 -7.32 0.66 -8.05
N PHE A 109 -6.76 1.81 -7.67
CA PHE A 109 -6.24 2.78 -8.64
C PHE A 109 -5.10 2.20 -9.47
N VAL A 110 -4.09 1.60 -8.82
CA VAL A 110 -2.96 0.95 -9.51
C VAL A 110 -3.44 -0.14 -10.46
N SER A 111 -4.41 -0.95 -10.04
CA SER A 111 -4.95 -2.03 -10.87
C SER A 111 -5.68 -1.49 -12.09
N LEU A 112 -6.52 -0.46 -11.94
CA LEU A 112 -7.21 0.17 -13.06
C LEU A 112 -6.22 0.86 -14.01
N GLU A 113 -5.23 1.56 -13.47
CA GLU A 113 -4.18 2.20 -14.25
C GLU A 113 -3.38 1.19 -15.08
N ALA A 114 -2.92 0.09 -14.47
CA ALA A 114 -2.15 -0.95 -15.15
C ALA A 114 -2.96 -1.68 -16.24
N ASN A 115 -4.29 -1.59 -16.21
CA ASN A 115 -5.18 -2.14 -17.23
C ASN A 115 -5.63 -1.09 -18.27
N GLY A 116 -5.01 0.10 -18.29
CA GLY A 116 -5.25 1.13 -19.31
C GLY A 116 -6.56 1.91 -19.15
N TYR A 117 -7.28 1.75 -18.03
CA TYR A 117 -8.60 2.40 -17.84
C TYR A 117 -8.54 3.94 -17.81
N PHE A 118 -7.37 4.53 -17.63
CA PHE A 118 -7.19 5.99 -17.52
C PHE A 118 -6.66 6.65 -18.81
N GLU A 119 -6.32 5.86 -19.83
CA GLU A 119 -5.75 6.35 -21.09
C GLU A 119 -6.76 7.13 -21.96
N PHE A 120 -8.05 7.00 -21.68
CA PHE A 120 -9.14 7.60 -22.47
C PHE A 120 -9.43 9.07 -22.11
N SER A 121 -8.65 9.67 -21.20
CA SER A 121 -8.82 11.07 -20.78
C SER A 121 -7.57 11.90 -21.07
N GLY A 122 -7.72 13.20 -21.33
CA GLY A 122 -6.59 14.14 -21.42
C GLY A 122 -6.08 14.62 -20.05
N LEU A 123 -6.57 14.04 -18.95
CA LEU A 123 -6.18 14.41 -17.58
C LEU A 123 -4.94 13.64 -17.14
N SER A 124 -4.11 14.29 -16.32
CA SER A 124 -2.95 13.63 -15.73
C SER A 124 -3.39 12.59 -14.69
N ILE A 125 -2.98 11.33 -14.89
CA ILE A 125 -3.24 10.23 -13.96
C ILE A 125 -2.63 10.54 -12.59
N ASP A 126 -1.45 11.18 -12.55
CA ASP A 126 -0.79 11.59 -11.31
C ASP A 126 -1.64 12.59 -10.51
N VAL A 127 -2.28 13.54 -11.20
CA VAL A 127 -3.16 14.53 -10.56
C VAL A 127 -4.38 13.83 -9.97
N SER A 128 -5.04 12.94 -10.72
CA SER A 128 -6.17 12.16 -10.22
C SER A 128 -5.79 11.29 -9.02
N TYR A 129 -4.61 10.69 -9.03
CA TYR A 129 -4.09 9.90 -7.92
C TYR A 129 -3.88 10.75 -6.66
N GLN A 130 -3.17 11.88 -6.79
CA GLN A 130 -2.92 12.77 -5.65
C GLN A 130 -4.22 13.38 -5.11
N MET A 131 -5.19 13.70 -5.96
CA MET A 131 -6.51 14.16 -5.54
C MET A 131 -7.23 13.10 -4.70
N MET A 132 -7.26 11.84 -5.15
CA MET A 132 -7.88 10.73 -4.39
C MET A 132 -7.27 10.57 -2.99
N ILE A 133 -5.94 10.59 -2.90
CA ILE A 133 -5.24 10.45 -1.61
C ILE A 133 -5.48 11.67 -0.71
N ARG A 134 -5.47 12.88 -1.27
CA ARG A 134 -5.75 14.11 -0.53
C ARG A 134 -7.16 14.09 0.06
N SER A 135 -8.16 13.71 -0.72
CA SER A 135 -9.55 13.61 -0.25
C SER A 135 -9.71 12.58 0.87
N PHE A 136 -8.99 11.45 0.82
CA PHE A 136 -8.97 10.51 1.93
C PHE A 136 -8.35 11.11 3.19
N ILE A 137 -7.20 11.77 3.07
CA ILE A 137 -6.51 12.41 4.20
C ILE A 137 -7.39 13.49 4.85
N GLU A 138 -8.11 14.28 4.04
CA GLU A 138 -9.06 15.28 4.54
C GLU A 138 -10.22 14.64 5.30
N SER A 139 -10.80 13.56 4.76
CA SER A 139 -11.90 12.83 5.41
C SER A 139 -11.53 12.26 6.79
N ILE A 140 -10.31 11.72 6.95
CA ILE A 140 -9.88 11.19 8.25
C ILE A 140 -9.52 12.29 9.25
N LYS A 141 -9.10 13.48 8.80
CA LYS A 141 -8.88 14.65 9.67
C LYS A 141 -10.17 15.17 10.28
N GLU A 142 -11.29 15.07 9.57
CA GLU A 142 -12.61 15.50 10.04
C GLU A 142 -13.25 14.50 11.00
N SER A 143 -12.91 13.22 10.87
CA SER A 143 -13.49 12.13 11.69
C SER A 143 -13.02 12.13 13.16
N ASP A 144 -11.93 12.84 13.46
CA ASP A 144 -11.33 12.97 14.80
C ASP A 144 -11.74 14.30 15.51
N ARG A 145 -12.65 15.09 14.91
CA ARG A 145 -13.29 16.27 15.54
C ARG A 145 -14.62 15.91 16.19
#